data_AF-A0A0F8ZA35-F1
#
_entry.id   AF-A0A0F8ZA35-F1
#
_cell.length_a   1.000
_cell.length_b   1.000
_cell.length_c   1.000
_cell.angle_alpha   90.00
_cell.angle_beta   90.00
_cell.angle_gamma   90.00
#
_symmetry.space_group_name_H-M   'P 1'
#
loop_
_entity.id
_entity.type
_entity.pdbx_description
1 polymer ?
#
loop_
_entity_poly.entity_id
_entity_poly.type
_entity_poly.pdbx_seq_one_letter_code
_entity_poly.pdbx_strand_id
1 'polypeptide(L)'
;GELIRDEETGFEYYAQENDENIRAWYNALEDRIEVNVVRVQGGYMELFGQILSTGNGELRVMDGYGRITIDNDTTHPLLINKLDTGRGVAGVLKITDTGNTNAEGQPLVTTYERLGGNVEVTKHYFVVPGEGSFDPALDVVANEIDLGLRRDGVTPNHDLSLDDEVVYSSGGKAPVGGLTDGGVYYVTSVSGSRIQLAHSVGEAEIQLTATGDVGSSHSITKIVSKVIHANTRADQYTPESAGYRYYWTTGNDLTSSTTVTYGESSWLGIDAFAPDPDNIVDGPHVTFDNPRPIRDGAYTASPGNLADYTYEFERIPRDPAEQTEVVRQWEDTNWIGTTTYYRTERTWRDQKDIHTHSIRADRPIDIVFQGYDEGAAGVQSRESVAEAHGLRPDGLSCRCLWSAGQSAATLETAKARQGRQDLQ
;
A
#
# COMPACT_ATOMS: atom_id res chain seq x y z
N GLY A 1 -9.16 -0.45 30.99
CA GLY A 1 -9.82 0.47 30.07
C GLY A 1 -9.53 1.87 30.51
N GLU A 2 -9.06 2.70 29.59
CA GLU A 2 -8.82 4.11 29.85
C GLU A 2 -10.16 4.86 29.85
N LEU A 3 -10.27 5.85 30.73
CA LEU A 3 -11.46 6.68 30.84
C LEU A 3 -11.38 7.78 29.78
N ILE A 4 -12.05 7.63 28.65
CA ILE A 4 -12.03 8.63 27.57
C ILE A 4 -13.23 9.56 27.76
N ARG A 5 -13.04 10.87 27.58
CA ARG A 5 -14.13 11.85 27.61
C ARG A 5 -14.44 12.34 26.20
N ASP A 6 -15.68 12.20 25.76
CA ASP A 6 -16.14 12.71 24.47
C ASP A 6 -16.39 14.22 24.57
N GLU A 7 -15.72 15.01 23.74
CA GLU A 7 -15.77 16.48 23.80
C GLU A 7 -17.07 17.08 23.25
N GLU A 8 -17.82 16.33 22.45
CA GLU A 8 -19.09 16.79 21.85
C GLU A 8 -20.27 16.60 22.81
N THR A 9 -20.21 15.55 23.63
CA THR A 9 -21.29 15.17 24.57
C THR A 9 -20.93 15.38 26.04
N GLY A 10 -19.64 15.48 26.38
CA GLY A 10 -19.14 15.79 27.71
C GLY A 10 -19.03 14.61 28.69
N PHE A 11 -19.32 13.38 28.25
CA PHE A 11 -19.39 12.17 29.09
C PHE A 11 -18.11 11.32 29.05
N GLU A 12 -17.91 10.52 30.10
CA GLU A 12 -16.72 9.68 30.34
C GLU A 12 -17.01 8.17 30.11
N TYR A 13 -16.10 7.46 29.44
CA TYR A 13 -16.29 6.06 28.98
C TYR A 13 -15.15 5.15 29.39
N TYR A 14 -15.43 3.88 29.66
CA TYR A 14 -14.41 2.81 29.72
C TYR A 14 -14.27 2.14 28.36
N ALA A 15 -13.20 2.44 27.63
CA ALA A 15 -12.85 1.72 26.41
C ALA A 15 -11.93 0.53 26.76
N GLN A 16 -12.24 -0.67 26.26
CA GLN A 16 -11.23 -1.73 26.12
C GLN A 16 -10.57 -1.49 24.77
N GLU A 17 -9.23 -1.46 24.72
CA GLU A 17 -8.42 -1.09 23.54
C GLU A 17 -8.51 -2.12 22.39
N ASN A 18 -9.71 -2.32 21.83
CA ASN A 18 -9.88 -2.95 20.54
C ASN A 18 -10.80 -2.03 19.72
N ASP A 19 -10.23 -1.38 18.71
CA ASP A 19 -10.89 -0.43 17.80
C ASP A 19 -12.04 -1.02 16.97
N GLU A 20 -12.40 -2.29 17.20
CA GLU A 20 -13.41 -3.05 16.43
C GLU A 20 -14.83 -2.95 17.00
N ASN A 21 -15.01 -2.39 18.20
CA ASN A 21 -16.32 -2.35 18.87
C ASN A 21 -17.11 -1.08 18.56
N ILE A 22 -18.41 -1.26 18.34
CA ILE A 22 -19.38 -0.17 18.21
C ILE A 22 -19.45 0.59 19.54
N ARG A 23 -19.33 1.92 19.47
CA ARG A 23 -19.47 2.78 20.65
C ARG A 23 -20.90 2.69 21.20
N ALA A 24 -21.02 2.54 22.51
CA ALA A 24 -22.28 2.51 23.24
C ALA A 24 -22.25 3.53 24.38
N TRP A 25 -23.40 4.08 24.71
CA TRP A 25 -23.58 5.14 25.70
C TRP A 25 -24.43 4.64 26.86
N TYR A 26 -24.09 4.99 28.10
CA TYR A 26 -24.96 4.72 29.25
C TYR A 26 -25.70 6.01 29.65
N ASN A 27 -27.03 5.98 29.55
CA ASN A 27 -27.91 7.06 29.96
C ASN A 27 -28.36 6.85 31.41
N ALA A 28 -27.73 7.56 32.34
CA ALA A 28 -27.99 7.43 33.77
C ALA A 28 -29.35 7.99 34.24
N LEU A 29 -29.98 8.87 33.44
CA LEU A 29 -31.32 9.41 33.75
C LEU A 29 -32.42 8.39 33.48
N GLU A 30 -32.22 7.55 32.47
CA GLU A 30 -33.19 6.55 32.02
C GLU A 30 -32.72 5.10 32.27
N ASP A 31 -31.60 4.94 32.99
CA ASP A 31 -30.99 3.67 33.41
C ASP A 31 -30.86 2.66 32.25
N ARG A 32 -30.33 3.10 31.10
CA ARG A 32 -30.26 2.29 29.87
C ARG A 32 -28.99 2.49 29.07
N ILE A 33 -28.66 1.50 28.24
CA ILE A 33 -27.59 1.59 27.25
C ILE A 33 -28.19 2.03 25.92
N GLU A 34 -27.56 2.97 25.24
CA GLU A 34 -27.95 3.48 23.93
C GLU A 34 -26.84 3.19 22.92
N VAL A 35 -27.22 2.78 21.71
CA VAL A 35 -26.31 2.60 20.57
C VAL A 35 -26.79 3.49 19.43
N ASN A 36 -25.99 4.50 19.09
CA ASN A 36 -26.21 5.40 17.96
C ASN A 36 -25.96 4.73 16.61
N VAL A 37 -26.21 5.51 15.55
CA VAL A 37 -26.22 5.02 14.17
C VAL A 37 -24.88 4.42 13.78
N VAL A 38 -24.89 3.14 13.44
CA VAL A 38 -23.77 2.46 12.80
C VAL A 38 -24.09 2.29 11.33
N ARG A 39 -23.21 2.77 10.47
CA ARG A 39 -23.31 2.59 9.02
C ARG A 39 -22.01 2.02 8.50
N VAL A 40 -22.10 0.90 7.79
CA VAL A 40 -20.97 0.37 7.02
C VAL A 40 -20.93 1.08 5.67
N GLN A 41 -19.83 1.80 5.41
CA GLN A 41 -19.54 2.48 4.15
C GLN A 41 -18.10 2.19 3.77
N GLY A 42 -17.86 1.89 2.50
CA GLY A 42 -16.52 1.65 1.98
C GLY A 42 -16.46 0.40 1.10
N GLY A 43 -15.64 0.50 0.07
CA GLY A 43 -15.38 -0.57 -0.88
C GLY A 43 -14.44 -0.12 -1.99
N TYR A 44 -13.59 0.88 -1.76
CA TYR A 44 -12.62 1.33 -2.75
C TYR A 44 -11.24 1.35 -2.10
N MET A 45 -10.29 0.67 -2.74
CA MET A 45 -8.88 0.68 -2.40
C MET A 45 -8.07 0.99 -3.66
N GLU A 46 -7.11 1.90 -3.56
CA GLU A 46 -6.21 2.23 -4.66
C GLU A 46 -4.76 2.10 -4.20
N LEU A 47 -3.95 1.39 -4.99
CA LEU A 47 -2.51 1.31 -4.86
C LEU A 47 -1.88 1.90 -6.12
N PHE A 48 -0.87 2.74 -5.94
CA PHE A 48 -0.16 3.39 -7.04
C PHE A 48 1.35 3.37 -6.78
N GLY A 49 2.11 3.00 -7.81
CA GLY A 49 3.57 3.05 -7.82
C GLY A 49 4.19 1.72 -8.18
N GLN A 50 5.46 1.54 -7.82
CA GLN A 50 6.13 0.26 -8.03
C GLN A 50 5.72 -0.72 -6.93
N ILE A 51 4.98 -1.77 -7.30
CA ILE A 51 4.51 -2.76 -6.33
C ILE A 51 5.54 -3.88 -6.21
N LEU A 52 5.92 -4.19 -4.98
CA LEU A 52 6.87 -5.24 -4.62
C LEU A 52 6.31 -6.04 -3.45
N SER A 53 6.54 -7.35 -3.45
CA SER A 53 6.07 -8.25 -2.40
C SER A 53 7.09 -9.32 -2.10
N THR A 54 7.54 -9.35 -0.84
CA THR A 54 8.37 -10.42 -0.28
C THR A 54 7.53 -11.62 0.19
N GLY A 55 6.21 -11.62 -0.07
CA GLY A 55 5.27 -12.72 0.25
C GLY A 55 4.50 -12.52 1.56
N ASN A 56 3.48 -13.36 1.77
CA ASN A 56 2.54 -13.33 2.91
C ASN A 56 1.74 -12.02 3.06
N GLY A 57 1.73 -11.16 2.03
CA GLY A 57 0.90 -9.96 2.01
C GLY A 57 -0.55 -10.30 1.68
N GLU A 58 -1.49 -9.67 2.39
CA GLU A 58 -2.92 -9.81 2.16
C GLU A 58 -3.57 -8.42 2.06
N LEU A 59 -4.31 -8.17 0.98
CA LEU A 59 -5.11 -6.97 0.77
C LEU A 59 -6.57 -7.27 1.08
N ARG A 60 -7.11 -6.60 2.09
CA ARG A 60 -8.50 -6.75 2.53
C ARG A 60 -9.34 -5.60 2.01
N VAL A 61 -10.25 -5.91 1.08
CA VAL A 61 -11.13 -4.91 0.47
C VAL A 61 -12.55 -5.14 0.93
N MET A 62 -13.17 -4.11 1.49
CA MET A 62 -14.56 -4.21 1.94
C MET A 62 -15.51 -4.36 0.73
N ASP A 63 -16.48 -5.26 0.82
CA ASP A 63 -17.49 -5.45 -0.22
C ASP A 63 -18.86 -5.85 0.36
N GLY A 64 -19.90 -5.76 -0.47
CA GLY A 64 -21.24 -6.20 -0.12
C GLY A 64 -21.82 -5.48 1.10
N TYR A 65 -22.33 -6.27 2.05
CA TYR A 65 -22.98 -5.80 3.25
C TYR A 65 -22.12 -6.04 4.49
N GLY A 66 -22.24 -5.14 5.46
CA GLY A 66 -21.75 -5.36 6.80
C GLY A 66 -22.62 -6.34 7.59
N ARG A 67 -22.04 -6.92 8.63
CA ARG A 67 -22.79 -7.65 9.67
C ARG A 67 -22.64 -6.91 10.98
N ILE A 68 -23.77 -6.69 11.66
CA ILE A 68 -23.80 -6.02 12.96
C ILE A 68 -24.35 -7.02 13.99
N THR A 69 -23.57 -7.29 15.02
CA THR A 69 -23.97 -8.11 16.17
C THR A 69 -23.81 -7.30 17.44
N ILE A 70 -24.88 -7.18 18.23
CA ILE A 70 -24.86 -6.49 19.52
C ILE A 70 -25.25 -7.50 20.59
N ASP A 71 -24.33 -7.80 21.50
CA ASP A 71 -24.55 -8.67 22.66
C ASP A 71 -24.49 -7.83 23.94
N ASN A 72 -25.65 -7.58 24.55
CA ASN A 72 -25.77 -6.87 25.82
C ASN A 72 -25.88 -7.87 26.99
N ASP A 73 -24.74 -8.13 27.63
CA ASP A 73 -24.65 -9.01 28.81
C ASP A 73 -24.96 -8.31 30.14
N THR A 74 -25.28 -7.01 30.11
CA THR A 74 -25.60 -6.23 31.31
C THR A 74 -27.04 -6.45 31.77
N THR A 75 -27.35 -5.98 32.98
CA THR A 75 -28.72 -5.93 33.53
C THR A 75 -29.44 -4.63 33.18
N HIS A 76 -28.95 -3.87 32.20
CA HIS A 76 -29.58 -2.62 31.77
C HIS A 76 -30.28 -2.82 30.41
N PRO A 77 -31.46 -2.22 30.20
CA PRO A 77 -32.16 -2.24 28.92
C PRO A 77 -31.36 -1.54 27.81
N LEU A 78 -31.55 -1.97 26.56
CA LEU A 78 -30.83 -1.47 25.39
C LEU A 78 -31.78 -0.70 24.46
N LEU A 79 -31.41 0.52 24.09
CA LEU A 79 -32.05 1.31 23.06
C LEU A 79 -31.18 1.34 21.80
N ILE A 80 -31.76 0.90 20.68
CA ILE A 80 -31.11 0.94 19.38
C ILE A 80 -31.81 2.00 18.52
N ASN A 81 -31.03 2.94 18.01
CA ASN A 81 -31.54 4.01 17.16
C ASN A 81 -31.71 3.52 15.71
N LYS A 82 -30.61 3.31 14.98
CA LYS A 82 -30.64 2.79 13.60
C LYS A 82 -29.41 1.93 13.33
N LEU A 83 -29.63 0.69 12.88
CA LEU A 83 -28.57 -0.16 12.34
C LEU A 83 -28.69 -0.20 10.82
N ASP A 84 -27.61 0.14 10.13
CA ASP A 84 -27.55 0.22 8.67
C ASP A 84 -26.36 -0.63 8.19
N THR A 85 -26.66 -1.84 7.70
CA THR A 85 -25.65 -2.79 7.19
C THR A 85 -25.08 -2.37 5.84
N GLY A 86 -25.43 -1.18 5.35
CA GLY A 86 -25.06 -0.69 4.03
C GLY A 86 -26.02 -1.17 2.95
N ARG A 87 -25.90 -0.58 1.75
CA ARG A 87 -26.77 -0.87 0.59
C ARG A 87 -26.21 -1.95 -0.33
N GLY A 88 -25.18 -2.67 0.09
CA GLY A 88 -24.38 -3.49 -0.81
C GLY A 88 -23.45 -2.59 -1.62
N VAL A 89 -22.21 -2.43 -1.17
CA VAL A 89 -21.19 -1.66 -1.91
C VAL A 89 -20.35 -2.62 -2.75
N ALA A 90 -20.09 -2.26 -4.01
CA ALA A 90 -19.12 -3.01 -4.81
C ALA A 90 -17.73 -2.85 -4.17
N GLY A 91 -17.02 -3.97 -3.99
CA GLY A 91 -15.64 -3.96 -3.54
C GLY A 91 -14.73 -3.79 -4.75
N VAL A 92 -14.03 -2.67 -4.82
CA VAL A 92 -13.15 -2.27 -5.92
C VAL A 92 -11.74 -2.08 -5.39
N LEU A 93 -10.80 -2.85 -5.94
CA LEU A 93 -9.37 -2.69 -5.74
C LEU A 93 -8.74 -2.27 -7.06
N LYS A 94 -8.13 -1.10 -7.12
CA LYS A 94 -7.39 -0.62 -8.28
C LYS A 94 -5.90 -0.59 -7.96
N ILE A 95 -5.10 -1.30 -8.75
CA ILE A 95 -3.65 -1.34 -8.63
C ILE A 95 -3.04 -0.76 -9.90
N THR A 96 -2.32 0.35 -9.77
CA THR A 96 -1.52 0.94 -10.84
C THR A 96 -0.05 0.63 -10.57
N ASP A 97 0.47 -0.40 -11.24
CA ASP A 97 1.83 -0.89 -11.03
C ASP A 97 2.78 -0.37 -12.09
N THR A 98 3.77 0.40 -11.65
CA THR A 98 4.79 1.00 -12.53
C THR A 98 5.96 0.08 -12.83
N GLY A 99 5.92 -1.18 -12.38
CA GLY A 99 6.92 -2.21 -12.64
C GLY A 99 7.00 -2.68 -14.08
N ASN A 100 5.88 -2.61 -14.80
CA ASN A 100 5.76 -2.98 -16.21
C ASN A 100 5.01 -1.87 -16.94
N THR A 101 5.61 -1.38 -18.03
CA THR A 101 5.03 -0.33 -18.86
C THR A 101 4.98 -0.80 -20.31
N ASN A 102 4.00 -0.33 -21.08
CA ASN A 102 4.01 -0.54 -22.53
C ASN A 102 5.15 0.23 -23.22
N ALA A 103 5.23 0.16 -24.55
CA ALA A 103 6.24 0.84 -25.35
C ALA A 103 6.19 2.37 -25.18
N GLU A 104 5.03 2.91 -24.81
CA GLU A 104 4.74 4.31 -24.56
C GLU A 104 5.05 4.75 -23.11
N GLY A 105 5.50 3.82 -22.25
CA GLY A 105 5.85 4.11 -20.86
C GLY A 105 4.64 4.20 -19.91
N GLN A 106 3.46 3.77 -20.35
CA GLN A 106 2.23 3.78 -19.55
C GLN A 106 2.20 2.56 -18.62
N PRO A 107 2.02 2.74 -17.30
CA PRO A 107 1.93 1.63 -16.35
C PRO A 107 0.63 0.83 -16.52
N LEU A 108 0.65 -0.44 -16.15
CA LEU A 108 -0.54 -1.29 -16.21
C LEU A 108 -1.42 -1.06 -14.98
N VAL A 109 -2.71 -0.82 -15.22
CA VAL A 109 -3.75 -0.74 -14.20
C VAL A 109 -4.50 -2.07 -14.18
N THR A 110 -4.54 -2.72 -13.02
CA THR A 110 -5.38 -3.89 -12.76
C THR A 110 -6.46 -3.52 -11.76
N THR A 111 -7.72 -3.67 -12.15
CA THR A 111 -8.88 -3.43 -11.30
C THR A 111 -9.56 -4.75 -10.99
N TYR A 112 -9.74 -5.04 -9.70
CA TYR A 112 -10.57 -6.13 -9.21
C TYR A 112 -11.88 -5.54 -8.69
N GLU A 113 -13.00 -5.94 -9.27
CA GLU A 113 -14.32 -5.54 -8.83
C GLU A 113 -15.12 -6.78 -8.42
N ARG A 114 -15.63 -6.78 -7.18
CA ARG A 114 -16.50 -7.83 -6.70
C ARG A 114 -17.97 -7.42 -6.84
N LEU A 115 -18.67 -8.09 -7.75
CA LEU A 115 -20.09 -7.86 -8.02
C LEU A 115 -20.82 -9.21 -8.20
N GLY A 116 -22.00 -9.34 -7.57
CA GLY A 116 -22.88 -10.49 -7.78
C GLY A 116 -22.26 -11.86 -7.44
N GLY A 117 -21.34 -11.91 -6.47
CA GLY A 117 -20.64 -13.12 -6.06
C GLY A 117 -19.37 -13.45 -6.85
N ASN A 118 -19.10 -12.73 -7.95
CA ASN A 118 -17.93 -12.93 -8.81
C ASN A 118 -16.90 -11.82 -8.59
N VAL A 119 -15.63 -12.13 -8.84
CA VAL A 119 -14.55 -11.14 -8.94
C VAL A 119 -14.23 -10.96 -10.42
N GLU A 120 -14.52 -9.78 -10.94
CA GLU A 120 -14.13 -9.35 -12.28
C GLU A 120 -12.77 -8.66 -12.21
N VAL A 121 -11.82 -9.13 -13.01
CA VAL A 121 -10.48 -8.56 -13.12
C VAL A 121 -10.34 -7.95 -14.50
N THR A 122 -10.16 -6.63 -14.54
CA THR A 122 -9.90 -5.90 -15.78
C THR A 122 -8.50 -5.31 -15.75
N LYS A 123 -7.80 -5.39 -16.89
CA LYS A 123 -6.49 -4.78 -17.10
C LYS A 123 -6.56 -3.77 -18.22
N HIS A 124 -5.98 -2.59 -18.00
CA HIS A 124 -5.82 -1.55 -19.01
C HIS A 124 -4.53 -0.76 -18.76
N TYR A 125 -3.98 -0.12 -19.79
CA TYR A 125 -2.83 0.77 -19.59
C TYR A 125 -3.29 2.13 -19.07
N PHE A 126 -2.54 2.69 -18.12
CA PHE A 126 -2.82 4.01 -17.58
C PHE A 126 -2.66 5.05 -18.67
N VAL A 127 -3.71 5.84 -18.85
CA VAL A 127 -3.72 6.88 -19.85
C VAL A 127 -3.18 8.17 -19.24
N VAL A 128 -2.00 8.60 -19.68
CA VAL A 128 -1.48 9.92 -19.34
C VAL A 128 -2.40 11.00 -19.95
N PRO A 129 -2.62 12.14 -19.28
CA PRO A 129 -3.37 13.26 -19.86
C PRO A 129 -2.80 13.59 -21.24
N GLY A 130 -3.58 13.34 -22.29
CA GLY A 130 -3.18 13.55 -23.69
C GLY A 130 -3.42 12.36 -24.62
N GLU A 131 -3.23 11.10 -24.23
CA GLU A 131 -3.63 9.94 -25.07
C GLU A 131 -5.05 9.51 -24.69
N GLY A 132 -5.92 9.09 -25.62
CA GLY A 132 -7.31 8.67 -25.31
C GLY A 132 -8.20 9.69 -24.56
N SER A 133 -7.68 10.87 -24.24
CA SER A 133 -8.33 11.94 -23.49
C SER A 133 -8.93 12.94 -24.46
N PHE A 134 -10.14 13.41 -24.17
CA PHE A 134 -10.90 14.28 -25.06
C PHE A 134 -11.61 15.38 -24.28
N ASP A 135 -11.91 16.48 -24.95
CA ASP A 135 -12.76 17.56 -24.45
C ASP A 135 -14.23 17.20 -24.75
N PRO A 136 -15.05 16.89 -23.74
CA PRO A 136 -16.39 16.41 -23.97
C PRO A 136 -17.35 17.46 -24.54
N ALA A 137 -16.99 18.76 -24.50
CA ALA A 137 -17.79 19.82 -25.13
C ALA A 137 -17.47 19.99 -26.62
N LEU A 138 -16.23 19.70 -27.04
CA LEU A 138 -15.77 19.89 -28.42
C LEU A 138 -15.73 18.60 -29.24
N ASP A 139 -15.37 17.50 -28.59
CA ASP A 139 -15.03 16.25 -29.25
C ASP A 139 -16.21 15.26 -29.30
N VAL A 140 -17.28 15.50 -28.54
CA VAL A 140 -18.52 14.70 -28.59
C VAL A 140 -19.52 15.36 -29.53
N VAL A 141 -19.67 14.82 -30.73
CA VAL A 141 -20.57 15.37 -31.75
C VAL A 141 -21.28 14.24 -32.47
N ALA A 142 -22.62 14.32 -32.57
CA ALA A 142 -23.44 13.37 -33.33
C ALA A 142 -23.17 11.88 -32.99
N ASN A 143 -23.11 11.55 -31.69
CA ASN A 143 -22.81 10.21 -31.17
C ASN A 143 -21.40 9.69 -31.48
N GLU A 144 -20.51 10.51 -32.04
CA GLU A 144 -19.09 10.22 -32.21
C GLU A 144 -18.28 10.93 -31.12
N ILE A 145 -17.16 10.30 -30.73
CA ILE A 145 -16.13 10.90 -29.88
C ILE A 145 -14.85 11.01 -30.70
N ASP A 146 -14.32 12.23 -30.84
CA ASP A 146 -13.02 12.48 -31.46
C ASP A 146 -11.91 12.40 -30.39
N LEU A 147 -11.07 11.36 -30.46
CA LEU A 147 -9.94 11.19 -29.53
C LEU A 147 -8.68 11.94 -29.99
N GLY A 148 -8.80 12.70 -31.08
CA GLY A 148 -7.72 13.49 -31.64
C GLY A 148 -6.65 12.67 -32.37
N LEU A 149 -5.68 13.40 -32.90
CA LEU A 149 -4.54 12.85 -33.64
C LEU A 149 -3.27 12.99 -32.82
N ARG A 150 -2.31 12.09 -33.06
CA ARG A 150 -0.95 12.21 -32.52
C ARG A 150 -0.27 13.47 -33.05
N ARG A 151 0.92 13.77 -32.53
CA ARG A 151 1.73 14.94 -32.94
C ARG A 151 2.04 14.99 -34.44
N ASP A 152 1.95 13.88 -35.16
CA ASP A 152 2.16 13.83 -36.61
C ASP A 152 0.97 14.36 -37.42
N GLY A 153 -0.18 14.61 -36.79
CA GLY A 153 -1.39 15.13 -37.42
C GLY A 153 -2.04 14.16 -38.42
N VAL A 154 -1.67 12.87 -38.40
CA VAL A 154 -2.18 11.86 -39.33
C VAL A 154 -2.63 10.60 -38.59
N THR A 155 -1.86 10.18 -37.58
CA THR A 155 -2.13 8.94 -36.86
C THR A 155 -3.15 9.20 -35.75
N PRO A 156 -4.23 8.39 -35.64
CA PRO A 156 -5.15 8.46 -34.50
C PRO A 156 -4.41 8.35 -33.17
N ASN A 157 -4.85 9.12 -32.19
CA ASN A 157 -4.29 9.11 -30.84
C ASN A 157 -4.90 8.02 -29.95
N HIS A 158 -5.13 6.85 -30.56
CA HIS A 158 -5.63 5.64 -29.95
C HIS A 158 -5.27 4.44 -30.84
N ASP A 159 -5.30 3.25 -30.27
CA ASP A 159 -5.10 1.96 -30.94
C ASP A 159 -6.41 1.14 -31.05
N LEU A 160 -7.55 1.77 -30.75
CA LEU A 160 -8.87 1.15 -30.78
C LEU A 160 -9.26 0.63 -32.18
N SER A 161 -9.88 -0.54 -32.17
CA SER A 161 -10.44 -1.26 -33.31
C SER A 161 -11.91 -1.61 -33.03
N LEU A 162 -12.63 -2.06 -34.06
CA LEU A 162 -13.99 -2.57 -33.92
C LEU A 162 -14.04 -3.70 -32.88
N ASP A 163 -15.10 -3.69 -32.05
CA ASP A 163 -15.39 -4.64 -30.98
C ASP A 163 -14.42 -4.59 -29.77
N ASP A 164 -13.48 -3.64 -29.72
CA ASP A 164 -12.66 -3.42 -28.53
C ASP A 164 -13.53 -3.00 -27.34
N GLU A 165 -13.26 -3.61 -26.18
CA GLU A 165 -13.87 -3.23 -24.90
C GLU A 165 -13.09 -2.07 -24.29
N VAL A 166 -13.79 -1.03 -23.83
CA VAL A 166 -13.20 0.20 -23.31
C VAL A 166 -13.87 0.63 -22.01
N VAL A 167 -13.09 1.26 -21.13
CA VAL A 167 -13.59 1.93 -19.93
C VAL A 167 -13.62 3.44 -20.14
N TYR A 168 -14.73 4.07 -19.75
CA TYR A 168 -14.87 5.52 -19.74
C TYR A 168 -14.57 6.09 -18.37
N SER A 169 -13.80 7.18 -18.32
CA SER A 169 -13.62 7.99 -17.12
C SER A 169 -13.96 9.45 -17.38
N SER A 170 -14.75 10.07 -16.51
CA SER A 170 -15.04 11.51 -16.55
C SER A 170 -13.94 12.37 -15.92
N GLY A 171 -12.91 11.75 -15.32
CA GLY A 171 -11.87 12.46 -14.57
C GLY A 171 -12.41 13.26 -13.38
N GLY A 172 -13.53 12.81 -12.80
CA GLY A 172 -14.20 13.47 -11.66
C GLY A 172 -15.13 14.64 -12.04
N LYS A 173 -15.36 14.87 -13.34
CA LYS A 173 -16.32 15.88 -13.84
C LYS A 173 -17.69 15.26 -14.18
N ALA A 174 -18.63 16.07 -14.69
CA ALA A 174 -19.93 15.56 -15.07
C ALA A 174 -19.79 14.59 -16.24
N PRO A 175 -20.33 13.36 -16.15
CA PRO A 175 -20.16 12.37 -17.20
C PRO A 175 -20.91 12.79 -18.48
N VAL A 176 -20.37 12.38 -19.64
CA VAL A 176 -21.04 12.52 -20.94
C VAL A 176 -22.39 11.80 -20.88
N GLY A 177 -23.45 12.46 -21.35
CA GLY A 177 -24.78 11.84 -21.35
C GLY A 177 -24.78 10.56 -22.19
N GLY A 178 -25.33 9.48 -21.64
CA GLY A 178 -25.26 8.13 -22.23
C GLY A 178 -24.11 7.28 -21.69
N LEU A 179 -23.12 7.90 -21.03
CA LEU A 179 -22.01 7.21 -20.37
C LEU A 179 -22.06 7.41 -18.84
N THR A 180 -21.47 6.47 -18.12
CA THR A 180 -21.31 6.49 -16.66
C THR A 180 -19.83 6.38 -16.34
N ASP A 181 -19.32 7.20 -15.42
CA ASP A 181 -17.92 7.13 -14.98
C ASP A 181 -17.57 5.73 -14.46
N GLY A 182 -16.45 5.17 -14.92
CA GLY A 182 -16.05 3.79 -14.69
C GLY A 182 -16.83 2.74 -15.51
N GLY A 183 -17.77 3.17 -16.33
CA GLY A 183 -18.59 2.29 -17.17
C GLY A 183 -17.78 1.64 -18.29
N VAL A 184 -18.14 0.40 -18.61
CA VAL A 184 -17.53 -0.40 -19.69
C VAL A 184 -18.42 -0.39 -20.92
N TYR A 185 -17.82 -0.20 -22.09
CA TYR A 185 -18.47 -0.03 -23.39
C TYR A 185 -17.70 -0.76 -24.48
N TYR A 186 -18.31 -0.90 -25.65
CA TYR A 186 -17.70 -1.55 -26.81
C TYR A 186 -17.62 -0.58 -27.99
N VAL A 187 -16.50 -0.62 -28.72
CA VAL A 187 -16.30 0.21 -29.92
C VAL A 187 -17.09 -0.38 -31.09
N THR A 188 -18.07 0.35 -31.61
CA THR A 188 -18.92 -0.12 -32.72
C THR A 188 -18.51 0.44 -34.10
N SER A 189 -17.70 1.49 -34.13
CA SER A 189 -17.21 2.10 -35.36
C SER A 189 -15.92 2.86 -35.06
N VAL A 190 -14.98 2.82 -36.00
CA VAL A 190 -13.71 3.58 -35.96
C VAL A 190 -13.49 4.23 -37.32
N SER A 191 -13.37 5.56 -37.33
CA SER A 191 -13.12 6.37 -38.52
C SER A 191 -12.04 7.40 -38.23
N GLY A 192 -10.78 7.03 -38.48
CA GLY A 192 -9.64 7.88 -38.14
C GLY A 192 -9.52 8.06 -36.62
N SER A 193 -9.61 9.30 -36.13
CA SER A 193 -9.60 9.64 -34.70
C SER A 193 -10.95 9.49 -34.01
N ARG A 194 -12.01 9.21 -34.78
CA ARG A 194 -13.38 9.19 -34.27
C ARG A 194 -13.86 7.78 -34.00
N ILE A 195 -14.55 7.63 -32.88
CA ILE A 195 -15.14 6.36 -32.47
C ILE A 195 -16.62 6.53 -32.12
N GLN A 196 -17.34 5.41 -32.17
CA GLN A 196 -18.69 5.29 -31.62
C GLN A 196 -18.72 4.14 -30.62
N LEU A 197 -19.59 4.22 -29.62
CA LEU A 197 -19.69 3.26 -28.53
C LEU A 197 -21.06 2.59 -28.48
N ALA A 198 -21.09 1.35 -27.99
CA ALA A 198 -22.28 0.54 -27.72
C ALA A 198 -22.23 -0.06 -26.30
N HIS A 199 -23.37 -0.47 -25.75
CA HIS A 199 -23.43 -1.15 -24.45
C HIS A 199 -22.97 -2.61 -24.52
N SER A 200 -23.09 -3.25 -25.69
CA SER A 200 -22.56 -4.58 -25.96
C SER A 200 -22.13 -4.74 -27.43
N VAL A 201 -21.38 -5.79 -27.73
CA VAL A 201 -20.91 -6.09 -29.09
C VAL A 201 -22.10 -6.35 -30.03
N GLY A 202 -22.19 -5.58 -31.11
CA GLY A 202 -23.25 -5.71 -32.13
C GLY A 202 -24.59 -5.06 -31.76
N GLU A 203 -24.67 -4.34 -30.64
CA GLU A 203 -25.82 -3.50 -30.31
C GLU A 203 -25.82 -2.16 -31.07
N ALA A 204 -26.92 -1.41 -30.95
CA ALA A 204 -27.02 -0.07 -31.51
C ALA A 204 -26.06 0.92 -30.80
N GLU A 205 -25.64 1.95 -31.53
CA GLU A 205 -24.83 3.03 -30.98
C GLU A 205 -25.52 3.73 -29.79
N ILE A 206 -24.72 4.09 -28.78
CA ILE A 206 -25.17 4.88 -27.64
C ILE A 206 -25.46 6.31 -28.12
N GLN A 207 -26.59 6.84 -27.67
CA GLN A 207 -26.92 8.24 -27.87
C GLN A 207 -26.12 9.09 -26.89
N LEU A 208 -25.12 9.81 -27.41
CA LEU A 208 -24.23 10.64 -26.60
C LEU A 208 -24.75 12.07 -26.53
N THR A 209 -24.67 12.67 -25.35
CA THR A 209 -24.94 14.09 -25.15
C THR A 209 -23.71 14.77 -24.56
N ALA A 210 -23.10 15.68 -25.32
CA ALA A 210 -21.96 16.48 -24.88
C ALA A 210 -22.28 17.21 -23.56
N THR A 211 -21.26 17.35 -22.72
CA THR A 211 -21.33 18.11 -21.46
C THR A 211 -20.81 19.52 -21.67
N GLY A 212 -21.14 20.44 -20.76
CA GLY A 212 -20.54 21.78 -20.73
C GLY A 212 -19.09 21.82 -20.21
N ASP A 213 -18.54 20.66 -19.84
CA ASP A 213 -17.18 20.53 -19.34
C ASP A 213 -16.17 20.71 -20.46
N VAL A 214 -15.14 21.51 -20.20
CA VAL A 214 -14.05 21.79 -21.15
C VAL A 214 -12.74 21.19 -20.69
N GLY A 215 -11.86 20.89 -21.64
CA GLY A 215 -10.54 20.31 -21.46
C GLY A 215 -10.49 18.78 -21.43
N SER A 216 -9.30 18.23 -21.59
CA SER A 216 -9.05 16.78 -21.78
C SER A 216 -9.06 15.95 -20.49
N SER A 217 -10.04 16.16 -19.61
CA SER A 217 -10.16 15.38 -18.36
C SER A 217 -10.91 14.06 -18.55
N HIS A 218 -11.71 13.95 -19.61
CA HIS A 218 -12.43 12.72 -19.92
C HIS A 218 -11.50 11.81 -20.72
N SER A 219 -11.61 10.49 -20.53
CA SER A 219 -10.80 9.52 -21.25
C SER A 219 -11.56 8.25 -21.59
N ILE A 220 -11.20 7.64 -22.72
CA ILE A 220 -11.58 6.29 -23.12
C ILE A 220 -10.32 5.45 -23.12
N THR A 221 -10.33 4.34 -22.38
CA THR A 221 -9.17 3.46 -22.26
C THR A 221 -9.52 2.05 -22.70
N LYS A 222 -8.69 1.46 -23.56
CA LYS A 222 -8.84 0.07 -23.99
C LYS A 222 -8.59 -0.91 -22.84
N ILE A 223 -9.51 -1.85 -22.66
CA ILE A 223 -9.32 -3.01 -21.79
C ILE A 223 -8.54 -4.06 -22.57
N VAL A 224 -7.35 -4.42 -22.07
CA VAL A 224 -6.44 -5.38 -22.73
C VAL A 224 -6.66 -6.81 -22.23
N SER A 225 -7.29 -6.98 -21.07
CA SER A 225 -7.67 -8.28 -20.54
C SER A 225 -8.86 -8.13 -19.59
N LYS A 226 -9.79 -9.07 -19.66
CA LYS A 226 -10.92 -9.21 -18.75
C LYS A 226 -11.08 -10.67 -18.37
N VAL A 227 -11.09 -10.95 -17.07
CA VAL A 227 -11.22 -12.31 -16.52
C VAL A 227 -12.27 -12.29 -15.42
N ILE A 228 -13.14 -13.29 -15.39
CA ILE A 228 -14.16 -13.43 -14.35
C ILE A 228 -13.82 -14.66 -13.52
N HIS A 229 -13.55 -14.46 -12.23
CA HIS A 229 -13.44 -15.52 -11.24
C HIS A 229 -14.80 -15.68 -10.56
N ALA A 230 -15.50 -16.77 -10.91
CA ALA A 230 -16.87 -16.97 -10.48
C ALA A 230 -16.97 -17.45 -9.02
N ASN A 231 -17.99 -16.97 -8.30
CA ASN A 231 -18.37 -17.42 -6.95
C ASN A 231 -17.20 -17.47 -5.95
N THR A 232 -16.38 -16.42 -5.93
CA THR A 232 -15.22 -16.32 -5.02
C THR A 232 -15.18 -14.98 -4.30
N ARG A 233 -14.47 -14.96 -3.16
CA ARG A 233 -14.11 -13.76 -2.37
C ARG A 233 -12.60 -13.56 -2.29
N ALA A 234 -11.84 -14.42 -2.96
CA ALA A 234 -10.39 -14.38 -2.96
C ALA A 234 -9.86 -14.35 -4.38
N ASP A 235 -8.76 -13.63 -4.55
CA ASP A 235 -7.98 -13.55 -5.78
C ASP A 235 -6.50 -13.34 -5.43
N GLN A 236 -5.63 -13.34 -6.43
CA GLN A 236 -4.21 -13.04 -6.26
C GLN A 236 -3.75 -11.98 -7.24
N TYR A 237 -2.92 -11.07 -6.74
CA TYR A 237 -2.18 -10.11 -7.56
C TYR A 237 -0.71 -10.51 -7.60
N THR A 238 -0.19 -10.76 -8.80
CA THR A 238 1.26 -10.91 -8.98
C THR A 238 1.83 -9.55 -9.40
N PRO A 239 2.78 -8.98 -8.64
CA PRO A 239 3.42 -7.73 -9.00
C PRO A 239 4.00 -7.76 -10.41
N GLU A 240 3.81 -6.68 -11.15
CA GLU A 240 4.31 -6.53 -12.52
C GLU A 240 5.83 -6.28 -12.53
N SER A 241 6.40 -5.88 -11.40
CA SER A 241 7.85 -5.79 -11.15
C SER A 241 8.53 -7.17 -11.04
N ALA A 242 8.44 -8.00 -12.08
CA ALA A 242 9.01 -9.35 -12.08
C ALA A 242 10.54 -9.36 -11.88
N GLY A 243 11.04 -10.32 -11.10
CA GLY A 243 12.48 -10.51 -10.86
C GLY A 243 13.14 -9.49 -9.91
N TYR A 244 12.38 -8.56 -9.35
CA TYR A 244 12.88 -7.67 -8.31
C TYR A 244 13.16 -8.41 -7.00
N ARG A 245 14.16 -7.93 -6.27
CA ARG A 245 14.62 -8.44 -4.98
C ARG A 245 14.86 -7.29 -4.02
N TYR A 246 14.60 -7.53 -2.74
CA TYR A 246 14.95 -6.63 -1.66
C TYR A 246 16.30 -7.02 -1.09
N TYR A 247 17.22 -6.07 -1.04
CA TYR A 247 18.57 -6.23 -0.53
C TYR A 247 18.74 -5.47 0.77
N TRP A 248 19.52 -6.04 1.68
CA TRP A 248 20.04 -5.32 2.83
C TRP A 248 21.50 -5.73 3.07
N THR A 249 22.31 -4.73 3.42
CA THR A 249 23.72 -4.94 3.75
C THR A 249 23.96 -4.71 5.23
N THR A 250 24.79 -5.56 5.80
CA THR A 250 25.36 -5.37 7.14
C THR A 250 26.88 -5.54 7.03
N GLY A 251 27.65 -5.07 8.00
CA GLY A 251 29.09 -5.22 7.92
C GLY A 251 29.82 -4.59 9.09
N ASN A 252 31.13 -4.83 9.16
CA ASN A 252 32.00 -4.27 10.17
C ASN A 252 33.30 -3.75 9.55
N ASP A 253 33.78 -2.62 10.07
CA ASP A 253 35.11 -2.09 9.81
C ASP A 253 36.05 -2.52 10.95
N LEU A 254 37.22 -3.07 10.58
CA LEU A 254 38.28 -3.50 11.50
C LEU A 254 39.57 -2.76 11.16
N THR A 255 40.11 -2.02 12.13
CA THR A 255 41.42 -1.36 11.99
C THR A 255 42.46 -2.10 12.82
N SER A 256 43.56 -2.51 12.19
CA SER A 256 44.74 -3.06 12.87
C SER A 256 45.84 -2.01 12.88
N SER A 257 46.48 -1.78 14.03
CA SER A 257 47.56 -0.80 14.16
C SER A 257 48.78 -1.37 14.85
N THR A 258 49.95 -1.13 14.26
CA THR A 258 51.26 -1.51 14.79
C THR A 258 52.01 -0.26 15.22
N THR A 259 52.50 -0.22 16.46
CA THR A 259 53.33 0.88 16.96
C THR A 259 54.75 0.38 17.23
N VAL A 260 55.76 1.08 16.71
CA VAL A 260 57.19 0.79 16.88
C VAL A 260 57.90 2.07 17.29
N THR A 261 58.76 1.99 18.30
CA THR A 261 59.66 3.10 18.69
C THR A 261 61.07 2.80 18.23
N TYR A 262 61.63 3.69 17.42
CA TYR A 262 63.01 3.67 16.97
C TYR A 262 63.85 4.61 17.83
N GLY A 263 65.14 4.28 17.97
CA GLY A 263 66.13 5.12 18.64
C GLY A 263 67.41 5.17 17.84
N GLU A 264 67.97 6.36 17.66
CA GLU A 264 69.28 6.58 17.05
C GLU A 264 70.09 7.50 17.96
N SER A 265 71.36 7.17 18.22
CA SER A 265 72.22 8.00 19.05
C SER A 265 73.28 8.67 18.20
N SER A 266 73.56 9.95 18.43
CA SER A 266 74.66 10.64 17.78
C SER A 266 75.53 11.33 18.82
N TRP A 267 76.82 11.00 18.84
CA TRP A 267 77.82 11.68 19.63
C TRP A 267 78.89 12.27 18.71
N LEU A 268 78.78 13.58 18.44
CA LEU A 268 79.79 14.39 17.72
C LEU A 268 80.39 13.75 16.45
N GLY A 269 79.62 12.92 15.72
CA GLY A 269 80.07 12.25 14.50
C GLY A 269 81.09 11.11 14.69
N ILE A 270 81.19 10.53 15.90
CA ILE A 270 82.12 9.42 16.20
C ILE A 270 81.31 8.15 16.52
N ASP A 271 81.21 7.26 15.53
CA ASP A 271 80.51 5.95 15.53
C ASP A 271 81.19 4.86 16.42
N ALA A 272 82.26 5.20 17.14
CA ALA A 272 83.11 4.21 17.81
C ALA A 272 82.91 4.08 19.33
N PHE A 273 82.11 4.94 19.97
CA PHE A 273 81.99 4.99 21.43
C PHE A 273 80.57 5.08 22.00
N ALA A 274 79.54 5.11 21.14
CA ALA A 274 78.16 4.92 21.53
C ALA A 274 77.63 3.74 20.71
N PRO A 275 77.42 2.55 21.31
CA PRO A 275 76.65 1.51 20.64
C PRO A 275 75.29 2.12 20.31
N ASP A 276 74.92 2.14 19.03
CA ASP A 276 73.57 2.52 18.63
C ASP A 276 72.60 1.64 19.43
N PRO A 277 71.55 2.20 20.05
CA PRO A 277 70.46 1.36 20.51
C PRO A 277 70.00 0.51 19.32
N ASP A 278 69.54 -0.72 19.59
CA ASP A 278 68.89 -1.50 18.55
C ASP A 278 67.89 -0.59 17.85
N ASN A 279 67.94 -0.57 16.50
CA ASN A 279 67.15 0.33 15.65
C ASN A 279 65.68 0.41 16.13
N ILE A 280 65.16 -0.65 16.75
CA ILE A 280 63.89 -0.72 17.47
C ILE A 280 64.13 -0.77 18.99
N VAL A 281 63.66 0.25 19.72
CA VAL A 281 63.79 0.39 21.18
C VAL A 281 62.57 -0.13 21.93
N ASP A 282 61.38 -0.12 21.31
CA ASP A 282 60.14 -0.64 21.89
C ASP A 282 59.14 -1.08 20.79
N GLY A 283 58.36 -2.12 21.05
CA GLY A 283 57.43 -2.74 20.08
C GLY A 283 58.04 -3.87 19.22
N PRO A 284 57.34 -4.33 18.15
CA PRO A 284 56.04 -3.85 17.67
C PRO A 284 54.88 -4.25 18.59
N HIS A 285 54.02 -3.28 18.91
CA HIS A 285 52.74 -3.53 19.58
C HIS A 285 51.59 -3.49 18.57
N VAL A 286 50.88 -4.61 18.42
CA VAL A 286 49.72 -4.73 17.54
C VAL A 286 48.45 -4.56 18.36
N THR A 287 47.61 -3.62 17.95
CA THR A 287 46.28 -3.39 18.51
C THR A 287 45.23 -3.56 17.42
N PHE A 288 44.08 -4.11 17.79
CA PHE A 288 42.91 -4.17 16.95
C PHE A 288 41.87 -3.23 17.56
N ASP A 289 41.37 -2.29 16.79
CA ASP A 289 40.23 -1.49 17.22
C ASP A 289 38.99 -2.40 17.32
N ASN A 290 38.10 -2.07 18.25
CA ASN A 290 36.83 -2.79 18.37
C ASN A 290 36.06 -2.66 17.06
N PRO A 291 35.58 -3.78 16.45
CA PRO A 291 34.89 -3.72 15.17
C PRO A 291 33.73 -2.73 15.24
N ARG A 292 33.70 -1.79 14.30
CA ARG A 292 32.63 -0.80 14.21
C ARG A 292 31.63 -1.25 13.16
N PRO A 293 30.33 -1.31 13.49
CA PRO A 293 29.32 -1.65 12.50
C PRO A 293 29.28 -0.57 11.40
N ILE A 294 29.22 -1.02 10.16
CA ILE A 294 29.03 -0.16 8.99
C ILE A 294 27.54 0.16 8.90
N ARG A 295 27.19 1.40 8.53
CA ARG A 295 25.79 1.80 8.36
C ARG A 295 25.11 0.94 7.29
N ASP A 296 23.98 0.36 7.69
CA ASP A 296 23.14 -0.50 6.87
C ASP A 296 22.56 0.25 5.65
N GLY A 297 22.50 -0.43 4.51
CA GLY A 297 21.83 0.06 3.31
C GLY A 297 20.78 -0.95 2.84
N ALA A 298 19.59 -0.47 2.51
CA ALA A 298 18.54 -1.28 1.89
C ALA A 298 18.16 -0.72 0.53
N TYR A 299 17.99 -1.59 -0.45
CA TYR A 299 17.63 -1.22 -1.81
C TYR A 299 16.91 -2.36 -2.53
N THR A 300 16.31 -2.06 -3.67
CA THR A 300 15.63 -3.05 -4.51
C THR A 300 16.27 -3.08 -5.90
N ALA A 301 16.50 -4.27 -6.44
CA ALA A 301 17.09 -4.44 -7.78
C ALA A 301 16.59 -5.72 -8.46
N SER A 302 16.68 -5.80 -9.78
CA SER A 302 16.23 -6.92 -10.61
C SER A 302 17.40 -7.64 -11.31
N PRO A 303 18.26 -8.39 -10.58
CA PRO A 303 19.46 -9.03 -11.14
C PRO A 303 19.17 -10.29 -11.99
N GLY A 304 17.90 -10.67 -12.19
CA GLY A 304 17.52 -11.92 -12.87
C GLY A 304 17.68 -13.20 -12.05
N ASN A 305 17.94 -13.09 -10.74
CA ASN A 305 18.07 -14.24 -9.84
C ASN A 305 16.72 -14.65 -9.26
N LEU A 306 16.36 -15.93 -9.43
CA LEU A 306 15.08 -16.52 -9.00
C LEU A 306 15.12 -17.21 -7.62
N ALA A 307 16.27 -17.27 -6.95
CA ALA A 307 16.40 -17.91 -5.64
C ALA A 307 15.59 -17.18 -4.56
N ASP A 308 14.96 -17.89 -3.63
CA ASP A 308 14.15 -17.24 -2.59
C ASP A 308 14.97 -16.32 -1.68
N TYR A 309 16.18 -16.74 -1.33
CA TYR A 309 17.13 -15.98 -0.53
C TYR A 309 18.54 -16.14 -1.09
N THR A 310 19.33 -15.07 -1.05
CA THR A 310 20.75 -15.12 -1.35
C THR A 310 21.56 -14.43 -0.27
N TYR A 311 22.80 -14.87 -0.16
CA TYR A 311 23.79 -14.28 0.71
C TYR A 311 25.10 -14.17 -0.07
N GLU A 312 25.73 -13.01 0.05
CA GLU A 312 27.04 -12.73 -0.52
C GLU A 312 27.92 -12.10 0.56
N PHE A 313 29.17 -12.54 0.59
CA PHE A 313 30.19 -11.99 1.48
C PHE A 313 31.28 -11.35 0.63
N GLU A 314 31.48 -10.06 0.84
CA GLU A 314 32.59 -9.33 0.26
C GLU A 314 33.52 -8.87 1.37
N ARG A 315 34.77 -9.33 1.30
CA ARG A 315 35.85 -8.75 2.08
C ARG A 315 36.61 -7.80 1.17
N ILE A 316 36.53 -6.51 1.46
CA ILE A 316 37.43 -5.53 0.86
C ILE A 316 38.74 -5.65 1.64
N PRO A 317 39.77 -6.29 1.06
CA PRO A 317 41.01 -6.51 1.77
C PRO A 317 41.69 -5.15 2.00
N ARG A 318 42.37 -5.07 3.13
CA ARG A 318 43.52 -4.24 3.41
C ARG A 318 44.08 -3.51 2.18
N ASP A 319 43.85 -2.20 2.08
CA ASP A 319 44.55 -1.35 1.12
C ASP A 319 46.07 -1.62 1.25
N PRO A 320 46.81 -1.88 0.16
CA PRO A 320 48.26 -2.08 0.21
C PRO A 320 49.03 -0.84 0.70
N ALA A 321 48.44 0.36 0.64
CA ALA A 321 49.04 1.57 1.19
C ALA A 321 48.95 1.56 2.73
N GLU A 322 49.97 0.98 3.36
CA GLU A 322 50.18 1.08 4.80
C GLU A 322 50.28 2.55 5.20
N GLN A 323 49.28 3.03 5.93
CA GLN A 323 49.28 4.39 6.43
C GLN A 323 50.23 4.44 7.62
N THR A 324 51.14 5.42 7.61
CA THR A 324 52.14 5.60 8.65
C THR A 324 52.05 7.02 9.18
N GLU A 325 51.99 7.15 10.50
CA GLU A 325 52.06 8.42 11.21
C GLU A 325 53.17 8.38 12.24
N VAL A 326 53.85 9.50 12.41
CA VAL A 326 54.79 9.70 13.52
C VAL A 326 54.00 10.17 14.72
N VAL A 327 53.78 9.29 15.69
CA VAL A 327 53.00 9.58 16.91
C VAL A 327 53.75 10.52 17.84
N ARG A 328 55.07 10.32 17.97
CA ARG A 328 55.90 11.07 18.90
C ARG A 328 57.36 11.10 18.44
N GLN A 329 58.01 12.24 18.63
CA GLN A 329 59.47 12.37 18.56
C GLN A 329 59.95 13.02 19.85
N TRP A 330 61.07 12.54 20.41
CA TRP A 330 61.72 13.17 21.54
C TRP A 330 63.22 12.87 21.53
N GLU A 331 63.97 13.60 22.33
CA GLU A 331 65.40 13.40 22.50
C GLU A 331 65.71 13.33 23.99
N ASP A 332 66.59 12.41 24.38
CA ASP A 332 67.13 12.35 25.74
C ASP A 332 68.65 12.51 25.67
N THR A 333 69.19 13.47 26.43
CA THR A 333 70.64 13.68 26.55
C THR A 333 71.14 13.15 27.88
N ASN A 334 72.09 12.22 27.85
CA ASN A 334 72.69 11.69 29.07
C ASN A 334 73.72 12.67 29.68
N TRP A 335 74.19 12.37 30.90
CA TRP A 335 75.10 13.23 31.65
C TRP A 335 76.50 13.40 31.00
N ILE A 336 76.85 12.60 30.00
CA ILE A 336 78.11 12.71 29.21
C ILE A 336 77.91 13.42 27.85
N GLY A 337 76.71 13.96 27.59
CA GLY A 337 76.42 14.75 26.39
C GLY A 337 76.10 13.93 25.13
N THR A 338 75.80 12.64 25.26
CA THR A 338 75.24 11.84 24.16
C THR A 338 73.74 12.13 24.07
N THR A 339 73.28 12.58 22.90
CA THR A 339 71.85 12.75 22.62
C THR A 339 71.34 11.54 21.83
N THR A 340 70.31 10.89 22.37
CA THR A 340 69.56 9.84 21.68
C THR A 340 68.25 10.41 21.20
N TYR A 341 68.00 10.30 19.90
CA TYR A 341 66.75 10.69 19.24
C TYR A 341 65.84 9.48 19.17
N TYR A 342 64.59 9.66 19.59
CA TYR A 342 63.57 8.63 19.55
C TYR A 342 62.41 9.04 18.66
N ARG A 343 61.86 8.08 17.92
CA ARG A 343 60.70 8.27 17.04
C ARG A 343 59.74 7.10 17.20
N THR A 344 58.52 7.37 17.63
CA THR A 344 57.43 6.39 17.62
C THR A 344 56.64 6.54 16.32
N GLU A 345 56.57 5.47 15.54
CA GLU A 345 55.73 5.36 14.36
C GLU A 345 54.55 4.44 14.63
N ARG A 346 53.37 4.85 14.14
CA ARG A 346 52.16 4.03 14.11
C ARG A 346 51.83 3.75 12.66
N THR A 347 51.86 2.47 12.29
CA THR A 347 51.25 2.03 11.04
C THR A 347 49.85 1.50 11.32
N TRP A 348 48.91 1.71 10.42
CA TRP A 348 47.59 1.08 10.51
C TRP A 348 47.09 0.64 9.15
N ARG A 349 46.18 -0.32 9.21
CA ARG A 349 45.56 -0.93 8.06
C ARG A 349 44.10 -1.24 8.35
N ASP A 350 43.23 -0.80 7.45
CA ASP A 350 41.78 -0.97 7.56
C ASP A 350 41.32 -2.18 6.74
N GLN A 351 40.34 -2.91 7.24
CA GLN A 351 39.66 -4.00 6.57
C GLN A 351 38.15 -3.78 6.71
N LYS A 352 37.42 -4.08 5.63
CA LYS A 352 35.97 -3.96 5.57
C LYS A 352 35.34 -5.28 5.15
N ASP A 353 34.51 -5.84 6.03
CA ASP A 353 33.74 -7.06 5.80
C ASP A 353 32.26 -6.67 5.57
N ILE A 354 31.73 -7.02 4.40
CA ILE A 354 30.37 -6.69 3.95
C ILE A 354 29.57 -7.97 3.74
N HIS A 355 28.39 -8.01 4.32
CA HIS A 355 27.42 -9.08 4.25
C HIS A 355 26.19 -8.57 3.50
N THR A 356 25.98 -9.04 2.28
CA THR A 356 24.83 -8.66 1.45
C THR A 356 23.83 -9.79 1.46
N HIS A 357 22.62 -9.49 1.91
CA HIS A 357 21.50 -10.41 1.93
C HIS A 357 20.47 -9.96 0.90
N SER A 358 19.77 -10.90 0.28
CA SER A 358 18.61 -10.55 -0.54
C SER A 358 17.48 -11.57 -0.44
N ILE A 359 16.25 -11.10 -0.60
CA ILE A 359 15.05 -11.93 -0.70
C ILE A 359 14.25 -11.54 -1.95
N ARG A 360 13.60 -12.53 -2.56
CA ARG A 360 12.71 -12.35 -3.70
C ARG A 360 11.56 -11.38 -3.36
N ALA A 361 11.24 -10.43 -4.26
CA ALA A 361 10.28 -9.34 -4.03
C ALA A 361 9.18 -9.23 -5.11
N ASP A 362 8.94 -10.29 -5.88
CA ASP A 362 7.91 -10.45 -6.90
C ASP A 362 6.97 -11.62 -6.56
N ARG A 363 6.69 -11.85 -5.27
CA ARG A 363 5.77 -12.88 -4.82
C ARG A 363 4.31 -12.41 -4.96
N PRO A 364 3.35 -13.31 -5.23
CA PRO A 364 1.94 -12.96 -5.23
C PRO A 364 1.50 -12.34 -3.89
N ILE A 365 0.52 -11.44 -3.97
CA ILE A 365 -0.19 -10.82 -2.87
C ILE A 365 -1.61 -11.38 -2.90
N ASP A 366 -2.08 -11.91 -1.78
CA ASP A 366 -3.44 -12.41 -1.67
C ASP A 366 -4.42 -11.24 -1.56
N ILE A 367 -5.56 -11.33 -2.24
CA ILE A 367 -6.65 -10.37 -2.16
C ILE A 367 -7.85 -11.06 -1.55
N VAL A 368 -8.45 -10.44 -0.54
CA VAL A 368 -9.63 -10.94 0.16
C VAL A 368 -10.70 -9.85 0.20
N PHE A 369 -11.86 -10.16 -0.36
CA PHE A 369 -13.05 -9.33 -0.27
C PHE A 369 -13.81 -9.64 1.02
N GLN A 370 -13.78 -8.67 1.92
CA GLN A 370 -14.37 -8.76 3.25
C GLN A 370 -15.76 -8.16 3.25
N GLY A 371 -16.74 -9.02 3.43
CA GLY A 371 -18.12 -8.64 3.29
C GLY A 371 -19.06 -9.84 3.33
N TYR A 372 -20.35 -9.54 3.25
CA TYR A 372 -21.39 -10.55 3.13
C TYR A 372 -22.26 -10.25 1.91
N ASP A 373 -22.77 -11.30 1.28
CA ASP A 373 -23.67 -11.15 0.13
C ASP A 373 -25.07 -10.67 0.55
N GLU A 374 -25.37 -10.76 1.86
CA GLU A 374 -26.59 -10.27 2.49
C GLU A 374 -26.28 -9.52 3.78
N GLY A 375 -26.99 -8.41 4.02
CA GLY A 375 -26.90 -7.66 5.28
C GLY A 375 -27.64 -8.36 6.41
N ALA A 376 -26.98 -8.54 7.54
CA ALA A 376 -27.58 -9.12 8.74
C ALA A 376 -27.28 -8.25 9.97
N ALA A 377 -28.34 -7.93 10.71
CA ALA A 377 -28.25 -7.31 12.04
C ALA A 377 -28.89 -8.25 13.07
N GLY A 378 -28.14 -8.55 14.13
CA GLY A 378 -28.58 -9.39 15.24
C GLY A 378 -28.35 -8.68 16.57
N VAL A 379 -29.32 -8.79 17.48
CA VAL A 379 -29.25 -8.20 18.81
C VAL A 379 -29.62 -9.28 19.83
N GLN A 380 -28.72 -9.56 20.76
CA GLN A 380 -28.98 -10.38 21.94
C GLN A 380 -28.84 -9.49 23.17
N SER A 381 -29.80 -9.58 24.08
CA SER A 381 -29.79 -8.81 25.32
C SER A 381 -30.40 -9.64 26.43
N ARG A 382 -29.81 -9.60 27.63
CA ARG A 382 -30.40 -10.18 28.84
C ARG A 382 -31.67 -9.46 29.27
N GLU A 383 -31.75 -8.17 28.95
CA GLU A 383 -32.86 -7.29 29.27
C GLU A 383 -33.62 -6.84 28.02
N SER A 384 -34.69 -6.07 28.24
CA SER A 384 -35.57 -5.53 27.19
C SER A 384 -34.80 -4.69 26.17
N VAL A 385 -35.13 -4.88 24.88
CA VAL A 385 -34.60 -4.06 23.78
C VAL A 385 -35.72 -3.18 23.23
N ALA A 386 -35.45 -1.88 23.15
CA ALA A 386 -36.33 -0.90 22.52
C ALA A 386 -35.70 -0.38 21.22
N GLU A 387 -36.53 -0.13 20.20
CA GLU A 387 -36.12 0.38 18.90
C GLU A 387 -36.75 1.76 18.67
N ALA A 388 -35.93 2.81 18.53
CA ALA A 388 -36.41 4.19 18.40
C ALA A 388 -36.81 4.54 16.95
N HIS A 389 -36.11 4.00 15.96
CA HIS A 389 -36.34 4.27 14.54
C HIS A 389 -36.12 3.00 13.70
N GLY A 390 -37.18 2.56 13.01
CA GLY A 390 -37.25 1.29 12.26
C GLY A 390 -35.97 0.81 11.56
N LEU A 391 -35.65 -0.48 11.71
CA LEU A 391 -34.63 -1.21 10.97
C LEU A 391 -34.92 -1.12 9.47
N ARG A 392 -33.91 -0.71 8.69
CA ARG A 392 -33.94 -0.75 7.22
C ARG A 392 -32.94 -1.79 6.71
N PRO A 393 -33.34 -3.07 6.65
CA PRO A 393 -32.57 -4.09 5.94
C PRO A 393 -32.95 -4.04 4.46
N ASP A 394 -32.13 -3.40 3.65
CA ASP A 394 -32.40 -3.18 2.21
C ASP A 394 -32.06 -4.43 1.35
N GLY A 395 -32.14 -5.65 1.90
CA GLY A 395 -31.80 -6.90 1.22
C GLY A 395 -32.66 -8.07 1.72
N LEU A 396 -33.16 -8.89 0.79
CA LEU A 396 -34.12 -9.96 1.00
C LEU A 396 -33.65 -10.95 2.10
N SER A 397 -34.38 -10.98 3.21
CA SER A 397 -34.26 -11.90 4.36
C SER A 397 -33.33 -11.49 5.51
N CYS A 398 -33.68 -10.42 6.22
CA CYS A 398 -33.20 -10.27 7.60
C CYS A 398 -33.86 -11.31 8.53
N ARG A 399 -33.12 -12.34 8.95
CA ARG A 399 -33.48 -13.17 10.11
C ARG A 399 -33.13 -12.42 11.39
N CYS A 400 -34.05 -11.59 11.89
CA CYS A 400 -33.95 -11.07 13.25
C CYS A 400 -34.25 -12.21 14.23
N LEU A 401 -33.21 -12.87 14.75
CA LEU A 401 -33.35 -13.85 15.83
C LEU A 401 -33.35 -13.11 17.17
N TRP A 402 -34.55 -12.82 17.67
CA TRP A 402 -34.73 -12.36 19.04
C TRP A 402 -34.83 -13.57 19.96
N SER A 403 -33.75 -13.92 20.67
CA SER A 403 -33.82 -14.88 21.77
C SER A 403 -33.90 -14.12 23.09
N ALA A 404 -35.10 -13.72 23.48
CA ALA A 404 -35.35 -13.32 24.86
C ALA A 404 -35.31 -14.58 25.74
N GLY A 405 -34.40 -14.63 26.71
CA GLY A 405 -34.48 -15.59 27.80
C GLY A 405 -35.71 -15.29 28.66
N GLN A 406 -36.87 -15.85 28.29
CA GLN A 406 -38.16 -15.96 29.00
C GLN A 406 -38.56 -14.78 29.92
N SER A 407 -39.64 -14.03 29.66
CA SER A 407 -41.02 -14.53 29.68
C SER A 407 -41.94 -13.75 28.75
N ALA A 408 -42.87 -14.45 28.11
CA ALA A 408 -43.91 -13.88 27.26
C ALA A 408 -44.78 -12.85 28.01
N ALA A 409 -44.68 -11.58 27.61
CA ALA A 409 -45.77 -10.62 27.74
C ALA A 409 -45.62 -9.51 26.68
N THR A 410 -46.63 -9.44 25.80
CA THR A 410 -46.92 -8.31 24.89
C THR A 410 -46.10 -8.20 23.59
N LEU A 411 -46.31 -9.15 22.68
CA LEU A 411 -46.11 -8.92 21.24
C LEU A 411 -47.36 -8.21 20.69
N GLU A 412 -47.38 -6.87 20.69
CA GLU A 412 -48.30 -6.15 19.82
C GLU A 412 -47.72 -6.16 18.41
N THR A 413 -48.37 -6.93 17.52
CA THR A 413 -48.14 -6.93 16.09
C THR A 413 -48.30 -5.52 15.50
N ALA A 414 -47.19 -4.86 15.16
CA ALA A 414 -47.19 -3.77 14.20
C ALA A 414 -47.43 -4.36 12.79
N LYS A 415 -48.70 -4.51 12.41
CA LYS A 415 -49.08 -4.77 11.02
C LYS A 415 -48.60 -3.60 10.16
N ALA A 416 -47.70 -3.87 9.21
CA ALA A 416 -47.44 -2.97 8.09
C ALA A 416 -48.75 -2.70 7.35
N ARG A 417 -49.29 -1.49 7.51
CA ARG A 417 -50.47 -1.00 6.81
C ARG A 417 -50.03 -0.67 5.38
N GLN A 418 -50.15 -1.63 4.47
CA GLN A 418 -49.97 -1.40 3.04
C GLN A 418 -51.13 -0.51 2.56
N GLY A 419 -50.87 0.79 2.43
CA GLY A 419 -51.80 1.74 1.84
C GLY A 419 -51.93 1.48 0.34
N ARG A 420 -52.95 0.71 -0.04
CA ARG A 420 -53.46 0.64 -1.41
C ARG A 420 -54.31 1.89 -1.65
N GLN A 421 -53.78 2.87 -2.36
CA GLN A 421 -54.61 3.88 -3.04
C GLN A 421 -54.83 3.40 -4.47
N ASP A 422 -55.88 2.61 -4.67
CA ASP A 422 -56.62 2.62 -5.92
C ASP A 422 -57.60 3.80 -5.81
N LEU A 423 -57.42 4.83 -6.64
CA LEU A 423 -58.42 5.86 -6.89
C LEU A 423 -59.02 5.62 -8.27
N GLN A 424 -60.35 5.76 -8.30
CA GLN A 424 -61.28 5.56 -9.42
C GLN A 424 -60.94 6.34 -10.69
#